data_AF-A0A060CBU1-F1
#
_entry.id   AF-A0A060CBU1-F1
#
_cell.length_a   1.000
_cell.length_b   1.000
_cell.length_c   1.000
_cell.angle_alpha   90.00
_cell.angle_beta   90.00
_cell.angle_gamma   90.00
#
_symmetry.space_group_name_H-M   'P 1'
#
loop_
_entity.id
_entity.type
_entity.pdbx_description
1 polymer ?
#
loop_
_entity_poly.entity_id
_entity_poly.type
_entity_poly.pdbx_seq_one_letter_code
_entity_poly.pdbx_strand_id
1 'polypeptide(L)'
;SPTTTIERRRGEGNAIVFARSATAGGQQFPVHWGGDSDSTFLSMAESLRGGLSLAMSGFGYWSHDIGGFEGTPDPGLFKRWLAFGLLSSHSRLHGSDSIRVPWAFDEKAVDITRTFTQLKMRLMPYLARVAQEAHTDGIPMMRPLALEFPEDRGGFDADTQYVLGDA
;
A
#
# COMPACT_ATOMS: atom_id res chain seq x y z
N SER A 1 6.62 -12.44 19.23
CA SER A 1 6.94 -11.63 18.04
C SER A 1 6.93 -10.13 18.41
N PRO A 2 7.32 -9.21 17.51
CA PRO A 2 7.19 -7.77 17.75
C PRO A 2 5.76 -7.35 18.15
N THR A 3 4.73 -7.94 17.52
CA THR A 3 3.32 -7.67 17.85
C THR A 3 2.95 -8.10 19.26
N THR A 4 3.41 -9.26 19.75
CA THR A 4 3.17 -9.70 21.15
C THR A 4 3.64 -8.68 22.18
N THR A 5 4.78 -8.02 21.93
CA THR A 5 5.29 -6.98 22.84
C THR A 5 4.44 -5.71 22.77
N ILE A 6 3.93 -5.35 21.59
CA ILE A 6 3.03 -4.21 21.42
C ILE A 6 1.69 -4.49 22.10
N GLU A 7 1.10 -5.67 21.90
CA GLU A 7 -0.18 -6.07 22.53
C GLU A 7 -0.10 -6.05 24.05
N ARG A 8 0.99 -6.54 24.64
CA ARG A 8 1.23 -6.44 26.09
C ARG A 8 1.24 -5.01 26.62
N ARG A 9 1.58 -4.03 25.78
CA ARG A 9 1.68 -2.60 26.16
C ARG A 9 0.46 -1.77 25.75
N ARG A 10 -0.23 -2.16 24.68
CA ARG A 10 -1.28 -1.36 24.01
C ARG A 10 -2.65 -2.04 23.99
N GLY A 11 -2.74 -3.30 24.42
CA GLY A 11 -3.96 -4.11 24.36
C GLY A 11 -4.01 -5.00 23.12
N GLU A 12 -4.80 -6.07 23.22
CA GLU A 12 -5.10 -6.97 22.10
C GLU A 12 -5.73 -6.19 20.94
N GLY A 13 -5.40 -6.57 19.70
CA GLY A 13 -5.90 -5.91 18.49
C GLY A 13 -5.30 -4.52 18.19
N ASN A 14 -4.41 -4.01 19.05
CA ASN A 14 -3.80 -2.68 18.88
C ASN A 14 -2.35 -2.74 18.36
N ALA A 15 -1.90 -3.90 17.87
CA ALA A 15 -0.56 -4.06 17.31
C ALA A 15 -0.53 -3.82 15.80
N ILE A 16 0.36 -2.94 15.38
CA ILE A 16 0.71 -2.69 13.99
C ILE A 16 2.22 -2.48 13.88
N VAL A 17 2.82 -3.03 12.83
CA VAL A 17 4.22 -2.79 12.48
C VAL A 17 4.35 -2.23 11.05
N PHE A 18 5.55 -1.80 10.68
CA PHE A 18 5.96 -1.59 9.29
C PHE A 18 7.17 -2.48 9.04
N ALA A 19 6.93 -3.70 8.57
CA ALA A 19 7.94 -4.74 8.38
C ALA A 19 8.53 -4.69 6.96
N ARG A 20 9.86 -4.67 6.88
CA ARG A 20 10.61 -4.72 5.60
C ARG A 20 10.90 -6.15 5.11
N SER A 21 10.96 -7.11 6.01
CA SER A 21 11.32 -8.50 5.71
C SER A 21 10.24 -9.44 6.22
N ALA A 22 10.06 -10.56 5.53
CA ALA A 22 9.06 -11.57 5.86
C ALA A 22 9.56 -12.98 5.52
N THR A 23 8.92 -13.97 6.13
CA THR A 23 8.99 -15.39 5.77
C THR A 23 7.58 -15.97 5.89
N ALA A 24 7.38 -17.24 5.58
CA ALA A 24 6.09 -17.92 5.77
C ALA A 24 5.60 -17.76 7.22
N GLY A 25 4.35 -17.31 7.39
CA GLY A 25 3.76 -16.96 8.68
C GLY A 25 3.95 -15.49 9.08
N GLY A 26 4.84 -14.76 8.40
CA GLY A 26 5.08 -13.33 8.65
C GLY A 26 3.85 -12.45 8.43
N GLN A 27 2.93 -12.87 7.55
CA GLN A 27 1.68 -12.14 7.26
C GLN A 27 0.77 -11.94 8.49
N GLN A 28 0.95 -12.75 9.55
CA GLN A 28 0.24 -12.59 10.82
C GLN A 28 0.63 -11.31 11.59
N PHE A 29 1.69 -10.63 11.15
CA PHE A 29 2.23 -9.42 11.79
C PHE A 29 2.24 -8.23 10.82
N PRO A 30 1.07 -7.74 10.39
CA PRO A 30 0.97 -6.62 9.46
C PRO A 30 1.47 -5.30 10.10
N VAL A 31 1.92 -4.34 9.32
CA VAL A 31 1.86 -4.21 7.85
C VAL A 31 3.24 -4.42 7.23
N HIS A 32 3.29 -4.95 6.01
CA HIS A 32 4.53 -5.09 5.26
C HIS A 32 4.72 -3.92 4.29
N TRP A 33 5.94 -3.43 4.17
CA TRP A 33 6.27 -2.29 3.31
C TRP A 33 7.27 -2.68 2.23
N GLY A 34 7.07 -2.12 1.03
CA GLY A 34 7.73 -2.51 -0.22
C GLY A 34 9.23 -2.24 -0.35
N GLY A 35 9.87 -1.57 0.60
CA GLY A 35 11.30 -1.29 0.52
C GLY A 35 11.67 0.08 -0.04
N ASP A 36 12.98 0.31 -0.11
CA ASP A 36 13.63 1.54 -0.52
C ASP A 36 13.54 1.68 -2.05
N SER A 37 12.51 2.38 -2.53
CA SER A 37 12.21 2.58 -3.96
C SER A 37 12.82 3.87 -4.51
N ASP A 38 13.21 3.89 -5.78
CA ASP A 38 13.64 5.13 -6.45
C ASP A 38 12.46 6.04 -6.80
N SER A 39 12.70 7.35 -6.84
CA SER A 39 11.74 8.37 -7.28
C SER A 39 11.58 8.41 -8.82
N THR A 40 11.15 7.29 -9.44
CA THR A 40 10.86 7.19 -10.88
C THR A 40 9.54 6.46 -11.16
N PHE A 41 8.93 6.69 -12.33
CA PHE A 41 7.74 5.92 -12.76
C PHE A 41 8.01 4.42 -12.91
N LEU A 42 9.23 4.04 -13.32
CA LEU A 42 9.62 2.64 -13.43
C LEU A 42 9.60 1.97 -12.05
N SER A 43 10.23 2.60 -11.06
CA SER A 43 10.25 2.14 -9.67
C SER A 43 8.86 2.12 -9.04
N MET A 44 7.98 3.07 -9.39
CA MET A 44 6.56 3.01 -8.99
C MET A 44 5.86 1.76 -9.54
N ALA A 45 6.11 1.39 -10.80
CA ALA A 45 5.55 0.18 -11.40
C ALA A 45 6.16 -1.11 -10.79
N GLU A 46 7.46 -1.11 -10.52
CA GLU A 46 8.13 -2.22 -9.81
C GLU A 46 7.59 -2.39 -8.39
N SER A 47 7.33 -1.29 -7.70
CA SER A 47 6.71 -1.30 -6.37
C SER A 47 5.32 -1.92 -6.42
N LEU A 48 4.49 -1.57 -7.41
CA LEU A 48 3.19 -2.20 -7.60
C LEU A 48 3.33 -3.71 -7.85
N ARG A 49 4.20 -4.13 -8.77
CA ARG A 49 4.50 -5.56 -9.00
C ARG A 49 4.89 -6.29 -7.72
N GLY A 50 5.74 -5.67 -6.90
CA GLY A 50 6.13 -6.20 -5.59
C GLY A 50 4.94 -6.36 -4.65
N GLY A 51 4.07 -5.36 -4.58
CA GLY A 51 2.83 -5.39 -3.80
C GLY A 51 1.87 -6.50 -4.24
N LEU A 52 1.63 -6.65 -5.55
CA LEU A 52 0.80 -7.70 -6.13
C LEU A 52 1.39 -9.10 -5.90
N SER A 53 2.71 -9.23 -6.01
CA SER A 53 3.40 -10.50 -5.74
C SER A 53 3.31 -10.89 -4.26
N LEU A 54 3.44 -9.92 -3.37
CA LEU A 54 3.29 -10.14 -1.93
C LEU A 54 1.84 -10.52 -1.57
N ALA A 55 0.85 -9.89 -2.22
CA ALA A 55 -0.56 -10.25 -2.09
C ALA A 55 -0.83 -11.71 -2.49
N MET A 56 -0.29 -12.15 -3.65
CA MET A 56 -0.34 -13.56 -4.08
C MET A 56 0.41 -14.52 -3.15
N SER A 57 1.25 -14.00 -2.27
CA SER A 57 2.00 -14.78 -1.27
C SER A 57 1.30 -14.85 0.09
N GLY A 58 0.03 -14.44 0.18
CA GLY A 58 -0.80 -14.56 1.38
C GLY A 58 -0.73 -13.37 2.35
N PHE A 59 -0.15 -12.24 1.93
CA PHE A 59 -0.10 -11.03 2.76
C PHE A 59 -1.28 -10.11 2.48
N GLY A 60 -2.13 -9.91 3.48
CA GLY A 60 -3.35 -9.13 3.33
C GLY A 60 -3.16 -7.61 3.18
N TYR A 61 -2.02 -7.09 3.67
CA TYR A 61 -1.78 -5.65 3.83
C TYR A 61 -0.39 -5.25 3.35
N TRP A 62 -0.32 -4.15 2.59
CA TRP A 62 0.91 -3.65 2.01
C TRP A 62 0.95 -2.11 2.01
N SER A 63 2.14 -1.55 2.18
CA SER A 63 2.43 -0.12 2.06
C SER A 63 3.65 0.10 1.17
N HIS A 64 3.77 1.31 0.64
CA HIS A 64 4.94 1.80 -0.07
C HIS A 64 5.17 3.27 0.27
N ASP A 65 6.31 3.80 -0.15
CA ASP A 65 6.66 5.20 0.07
C ASP A 65 6.19 6.05 -1.10
N ILE A 66 5.18 6.89 -0.82
CA ILE A 66 4.59 7.77 -1.82
C ILE A 66 5.64 8.76 -2.33
N GLY A 67 5.93 8.67 -3.62
CA GLY A 67 6.93 9.48 -4.31
C GLY A 67 8.31 8.83 -4.38
N GLY A 68 8.49 7.60 -3.88
CA GLY A 68 9.78 6.93 -3.79
C GLY A 68 10.56 7.34 -2.54
N PHE A 69 11.43 6.44 -2.08
CA PHE A 69 12.33 6.65 -0.95
C PHE A 69 13.60 7.41 -1.39
N GLU A 70 14.31 6.89 -2.40
CA GLU A 70 15.56 7.46 -2.90
C GLU A 70 15.33 8.57 -3.93
N GLY A 71 16.17 9.60 -3.88
CA GLY A 71 16.09 10.77 -4.74
C GLY A 71 14.92 11.71 -4.39
N THR A 72 14.61 12.62 -5.31
CA THR A 72 13.51 13.58 -5.17
C THR A 72 12.62 13.47 -6.40
N PRO A 73 11.33 13.11 -6.25
CA PRO A 73 10.44 12.97 -7.39
C PRO A 73 10.16 14.33 -8.01
N ASP A 74 9.95 14.38 -9.33
CA ASP A 74 9.34 15.56 -9.92
C ASP A 74 7.87 15.68 -9.45
N PRO A 75 7.27 16.88 -9.47
CA PRO A 75 5.89 17.04 -9.01
C PRO A 75 4.89 16.14 -9.75
N GLY A 76 5.09 15.88 -11.04
CA GLY A 76 4.24 15.02 -11.85
C GLY A 76 4.21 13.58 -11.32
N LEU A 77 5.38 12.99 -11.06
CA LEU A 77 5.50 11.68 -10.42
C LEU A 77 4.86 11.68 -9.02
N PHE A 78 5.22 12.63 -8.17
CA PHE A 78 4.72 12.70 -6.78
C PHE A 78 3.18 12.73 -6.73
N LYS A 79 2.55 13.53 -7.60
CA LYS A 79 1.09 13.63 -7.74
C LYS A 79 0.43 12.31 -8.17
N ARG A 80 1.06 11.55 -9.08
CA ARG A 80 0.55 10.24 -9.51
C ARG A 80 0.69 9.20 -8.40
N TRP A 81 1.84 9.19 -7.72
CA TRP A 81 2.09 8.27 -6.62
C TRP A 81 1.20 8.56 -5.41
N LEU A 82 0.81 9.82 -5.16
CA LEU A 82 -0.16 10.18 -4.12
C LEU A 82 -1.48 9.46 -4.29
N ALA A 83 -2.05 9.46 -5.51
CA ALA A 83 -3.29 8.77 -5.81
C ALA A 83 -3.15 7.26 -5.56
N PHE A 84 -2.09 6.65 -6.10
CA PHE A 84 -1.78 5.23 -5.92
C PHE A 84 -1.63 4.85 -4.44
N GLY A 85 -0.82 5.58 -3.67
CA GLY A 85 -0.57 5.26 -2.27
C GLY A 85 -1.78 5.48 -1.36
N LEU A 86 -2.63 6.47 -1.65
CA LEU A 86 -3.89 6.68 -0.93
C LEU A 86 -4.99 5.70 -1.35
N LEU A 87 -4.83 4.99 -2.46
CA LEU A 87 -5.67 3.85 -2.85
C LEU A 87 -5.00 2.49 -2.57
N SER A 88 -3.96 2.47 -1.72
CA SER A 88 -3.38 1.24 -1.14
C SER A 88 -3.91 1.02 0.27
N SER A 89 -3.74 -0.17 0.87
CA SER A 89 -4.28 -0.42 2.23
C SER A 89 -3.66 0.52 3.27
N HIS A 90 -2.34 0.65 3.26
CA HIS A 90 -1.61 1.58 4.12
C HIS A 90 -0.84 2.60 3.28
N SER A 91 -0.75 3.83 3.79
CA SER A 91 -0.25 4.98 3.03
C SER A 91 0.80 5.71 3.86
N ARG A 92 1.99 5.93 3.31
CA ARG A 92 3.10 6.60 3.98
C ARG A 92 3.78 7.61 3.04
N LEU A 93 4.06 8.80 3.56
CA LEU A 93 4.93 9.80 2.93
C LEU A 93 6.29 9.70 3.62
N HIS A 94 7.31 9.19 2.92
CA HIS A 94 8.64 8.99 3.47
C HIS A 94 9.68 9.06 2.35
N GLY A 95 10.79 9.73 2.62
CA GLY A 95 11.93 9.88 1.70
C GLY A 95 13.23 9.80 2.50
N SER A 96 14.32 9.52 1.79
CA SER A 96 15.67 9.42 2.33
C SER A 96 16.21 10.81 2.71
N ASP A 97 16.74 11.55 1.73
CA ASP A 97 17.37 12.86 1.92
C ASP A 97 16.45 14.05 1.59
N SER A 98 15.18 13.81 1.27
CA SER A 98 14.21 14.87 0.94
C SER A 98 12.84 14.67 1.57
N ILE A 99 12.21 15.76 1.97
CA ILE A 99 10.94 15.76 2.70
C ILE A 99 9.78 15.46 1.72
N ARG A 100 8.86 14.57 2.11
CA ARG A 100 7.66 14.20 1.32
C ARG A 100 6.39 14.96 1.74
N VAL A 101 6.50 16.24 2.10
CA VAL A 101 5.32 17.06 2.40
C VAL A 101 4.75 17.65 1.10
N PRO A 102 3.42 17.63 0.87
CA PRO A 102 2.88 18.01 -0.43
C PRO A 102 3.20 19.45 -0.86
N TRP A 103 3.29 20.39 0.09
CA TRP A 103 3.63 21.79 -0.19
C TRP A 103 5.10 22.00 -0.57
N ALA A 104 5.96 20.98 -0.47
CA ALA A 104 7.32 21.04 -1.00
C ALA A 104 7.37 20.88 -2.53
N PHE A 105 6.27 20.46 -3.17
CA PHE A 105 6.20 20.20 -4.61
C PHE A 105 5.45 21.31 -5.36
N ASP A 106 4.14 21.44 -5.13
CA ASP A 106 3.30 22.53 -5.64
C ASP A 106 1.91 22.53 -4.96
N GLU A 107 1.11 23.58 -5.19
CA GLU A 107 -0.27 23.68 -4.66
C GLU A 107 -1.14 22.51 -5.14
N LYS A 108 -0.93 22.04 -6.38
CA LYS A 108 -1.70 20.93 -6.94
C LYS A 108 -1.43 19.61 -6.21
N ALA A 109 -0.21 19.40 -5.70
CA ALA A 109 0.12 18.26 -4.87
C ALA A 109 -0.64 18.31 -3.54
N VAL A 110 -0.75 19.49 -2.91
CA VAL A 110 -1.57 19.69 -1.71
C VAL A 110 -3.03 19.34 -1.98
N ASP A 111 -3.59 19.80 -3.10
CA ASP A 111 -4.97 19.52 -3.49
C ASP A 111 -5.23 18.03 -3.76
N ILE A 112 -4.30 17.37 -4.45
CA ILE A 112 -4.39 15.93 -4.73
C ILE A 112 -4.29 15.14 -3.43
N THR A 113 -3.36 15.47 -2.54
CA THR A 113 -3.29 14.83 -1.21
C THR A 113 -4.61 15.00 -0.47
N ARG A 114 -5.14 16.23 -0.38
CA ARG A 114 -6.43 16.50 0.30
C ARG A 114 -7.55 15.64 -0.30
N THR A 115 -7.66 15.63 -1.62
CA THR A 115 -8.72 14.91 -2.35
C THR A 115 -8.68 13.41 -2.07
N PHE A 116 -7.52 12.78 -2.22
CA PHE A 116 -7.39 11.34 -2.04
C PHE A 116 -7.40 10.91 -0.58
N THR A 117 -6.91 11.74 0.36
CA THR A 117 -7.07 11.49 1.80
C THR A 117 -8.55 11.52 2.18
N GLN A 118 -9.30 12.53 1.73
CA GLN A 118 -10.74 12.60 1.98
C GLN A 118 -11.50 11.44 1.32
N LEU A 119 -11.12 11.06 0.09
CA LEU A 119 -11.68 9.88 -0.57
C LEU A 119 -11.43 8.62 0.25
N LYS A 120 -10.18 8.34 0.63
CA LYS A 120 -9.82 7.19 1.47
C LYS A 120 -10.65 7.20 2.76
N MET A 121 -10.78 8.34 3.43
CA MET A 121 -11.57 8.45 4.66
C MET A 121 -13.08 8.21 4.47
N ARG A 122 -13.65 8.63 3.33
CA ARG A 122 -15.05 8.29 2.99
C ARG A 122 -15.22 6.80 2.67
N LEU A 123 -14.22 6.16 2.08
CA LEU A 123 -14.20 4.73 1.79
C LEU A 123 -13.92 3.87 3.03
N MET A 124 -13.65 4.46 4.19
CA MET A 124 -13.17 3.71 5.35
C MET A 124 -14.14 2.63 5.88
N PRO A 125 -15.48 2.81 5.84
CA PRO A 125 -16.40 1.70 6.13
C PRO A 125 -16.22 0.51 5.17
N TYR A 126 -16.00 0.78 3.89
CA TYR A 126 -15.72 -0.24 2.89
C TYR A 126 -14.34 -0.88 3.11
N LEU A 127 -13.29 -0.07 3.26
CA LEU A 127 -11.92 -0.57 3.46
C LEU A 127 -11.76 -1.34 4.77
N ALA A 128 -12.50 -1.00 5.83
CA ALA A 128 -12.51 -1.75 7.07
C ALA A 128 -13.12 -3.15 6.89
N ARG A 129 -14.19 -3.27 6.08
CA ARG A 129 -14.76 -4.59 5.72
C ARG A 129 -13.78 -5.41 4.88
N VAL A 130 -13.15 -4.80 3.88
CA VAL A 130 -12.13 -5.47 3.04
C VAL A 130 -10.91 -5.87 3.87
N ALA A 131 -10.51 -5.07 4.86
CA ALA A 131 -9.48 -5.44 5.82
C ALA A 131 -9.91 -6.63 6.70
N GLN A 132 -11.17 -6.67 7.14
CA GLN A 132 -11.68 -7.80 7.92
C GLN A 132 -11.61 -9.11 7.11
N GLU A 133 -11.98 -9.08 5.83
CA GLU A 133 -11.86 -10.22 4.91
C GLU A 133 -10.40 -10.67 4.74
N ALA A 134 -9.46 -9.72 4.62
CA ALA A 134 -8.03 -10.04 4.62
C ALA A 134 -7.56 -10.71 5.91
N HIS A 135 -8.17 -10.39 7.05
CA HIS A 135 -7.86 -11.01 8.33
C HIS A 135 -8.48 -12.40 8.50
N THR A 136 -9.75 -12.59 8.12
CA THR A 136 -10.47 -13.86 8.35
C THR A 136 -10.23 -14.88 7.25
N ASP A 137 -10.22 -14.43 5.99
CA ASP A 137 -10.27 -15.29 4.82
C ASP A 137 -8.94 -15.30 4.06
N GLY A 138 -8.03 -14.37 4.40
CA GLY A 138 -6.71 -14.26 3.79
C GLY A 138 -6.72 -13.61 2.40
N ILE A 139 -7.85 -13.02 1.98
CA ILE A 139 -8.00 -12.37 0.67
C ILE A 139 -7.39 -10.95 0.78
N PRO A 140 -6.34 -10.61 0.01
CA PRO A 140 -5.64 -9.35 0.17
C PRO A 140 -6.52 -8.14 -0.20
N MET A 141 -6.26 -6.99 0.45
CA MET A 141 -6.98 -5.77 0.12
C MET A 141 -6.68 -5.28 -1.30
N MET A 142 -5.41 -5.39 -1.73
CA MET A 142 -4.98 -5.11 -3.09
C MET A 142 -4.92 -6.43 -3.85
N ARG A 143 -5.84 -6.62 -4.80
CA ARG A 143 -6.05 -7.89 -5.50
C ARG A 143 -5.52 -7.82 -6.92
N PRO A 144 -4.57 -8.69 -7.30
CA PRO A 144 -4.23 -8.91 -8.69
C PRO A 144 -5.46 -9.36 -9.49
N LEU A 145 -5.55 -8.95 -10.76
CA LEU A 145 -6.71 -9.32 -11.58
C LEU A 145 -6.84 -10.84 -11.74
N ALA A 146 -5.72 -11.55 -11.84
CA ALA A 146 -5.70 -13.01 -11.89
C ALA A 146 -6.33 -13.67 -10.64
N LEU A 147 -6.31 -12.99 -9.49
CA LEU A 147 -6.93 -13.46 -8.25
C LEU A 147 -8.44 -13.17 -8.25
N GLU A 148 -8.85 -11.97 -8.64
CA GLU A 148 -10.25 -11.53 -8.60
C GLU A 148 -11.08 -12.13 -9.76
N PHE A 149 -10.47 -12.25 -10.94
CA PHE A 149 -11.11 -12.71 -12.17
C PHE A 149 -10.36 -13.92 -12.76
N PRO A 150 -10.34 -15.08 -12.07
CA PRO A 150 -9.53 -16.23 -12.48
C PRO A 150 -9.93 -16.84 -13.84
N GLU A 151 -11.18 -16.62 -14.27
CA GLU A 151 -11.69 -17.10 -15.56
C GLU A 151 -11.30 -16.17 -16.72
N ASP A 152 -10.87 -14.93 -16.43
CA ASP A 152 -10.42 -13.97 -17.44
C ASP A 152 -8.90 -14.05 -17.63
N ARG A 153 -8.48 -14.79 -18.65
CA ARG A 153 -7.07 -14.93 -19.03
C ARG A 153 -6.41 -13.59 -19.40
N GLY A 154 -7.18 -12.57 -19.77
CA GLY A 154 -6.67 -11.23 -20.05
C GLY A 154 -6.12 -10.50 -18.82
N GLY A 155 -6.46 -10.95 -17.61
CA GLY A 155 -5.96 -10.40 -16.36
C GLY A 155 -4.68 -11.05 -15.84
N PHE A 156 -4.15 -12.08 -16.50
CA PHE A 156 -3.07 -12.90 -15.96
C PHE A 156 -1.70 -12.21 -15.94
N ASP A 157 -1.45 -11.35 -16.93
CA ASP A 157 -0.24 -10.54 -17.06
C ASP A 157 -0.44 -9.07 -16.66
N ALA A 158 -1.64 -8.72 -16.18
CA ALA A 158 -1.96 -7.36 -15.76
C ALA A 158 -1.21 -6.99 -14.46
N ASP A 159 -0.16 -6.19 -14.60
CA ASP A 159 0.74 -5.80 -13.50
C ASP A 159 0.76 -4.29 -13.22
N THR A 160 0.01 -3.50 -14.00
CA THR A 160 -0.10 -2.04 -13.89
C THR A 160 -1.42 -1.58 -13.25
N GLN A 161 -2.27 -2.52 -12.84
CA GLN A 161 -3.59 -2.28 -12.27
C GLN A 161 -3.95 -3.36 -11.25
N TYR A 162 -4.93 -3.07 -10.40
CA TYR A 162 -5.41 -3.97 -9.35
C TYR A 162 -6.86 -3.63 -8.98
N VAL A 163 -7.52 -4.56 -8.29
CA VAL A 163 -8.81 -4.31 -7.64
C VAL A 163 -8.57 -4.03 -6.16
N LEU A 164 -9.23 -3.01 -5.60
CA LEU A 164 -9.14 -2.67 -4.18
C LEU A 164 -10.37 -3.21 -3.45
N GLY A 165 -10.28 -4.43 -2.93
CA GLY A 165 -11.42 -5.17 -2.41
C GLY A 165 -12.24 -5.84 -3.52
N ASP A 166 -13.55 -5.87 -3.37
CA ASP A 166 -14.50 -6.64 -4.20
C ASP A 166 -15.43 -5.76 -5.08
N ALA A 167 -15.28 -4.43 -5.06
CA ALA A 167 -16.15 -3.48 -5.76
C ALA A 167 -15.40 -2.31 -6.42
#